data_AF-C0D3M4-F1
#
_entry.id   AF-C0D3M4-F1
#
_cell.length_a   1.000
_cell.length_b   1.000
_cell.length_c   1.000
_cell.angle_alpha   90.00
_cell.angle_beta   90.00
_cell.angle_gamma   90.00
#
_symmetry.space_group_name_H-M   'P 1'
#
loop_
_entity.id
_entity.type
_entity.pdbx_description
1 polymer ?
#
loop_
_entity_poly.entity_id
_entity_poly.type
_entity_poly.pdbx_seq_one_letter_code
_entity_poly.pdbx_strand_id
1 'polypeptide(L)'
;MVCPPQADKAYQTNQHLRERSVNKDEYCICDECGSKFLKSSSKMMTLCPECAHVLYGYPNCAHAFKNGRCIYCHWDGSQSEYVKRLKRTE
;
A
#
# COMPACT_ATOMS: atom_id res chain seq x y z
N MET A 1 -45.47 39.99 16.78
CA MET A 1 -44.29 39.19 16.38
C MET A 1 -44.74 38.25 15.27
N VAL A 2 -44.41 38.58 14.02
CA VAL A 2 -44.74 37.73 12.87
C VAL A 2 -43.47 37.67 12.02
N CYS A 3 -42.83 36.50 11.95
CA CYS A 3 -41.81 36.22 10.96
C CYS A 3 -42.38 35.16 10.01
N PRO A 4 -42.75 35.52 8.76
CA PRO A 4 -43.01 34.54 7.73
C PRO A 4 -41.71 33.98 7.13
N PRO A 5 -41.77 32.77 6.53
CA PRO A 5 -40.61 32.04 6.02
C PRO A 5 -40.31 32.42 4.57
N GLN A 6 -39.03 32.66 4.25
CA GLN A 6 -38.60 32.82 2.86
C GLN A 6 -37.29 32.07 2.65
N ALA A 7 -37.43 30.86 2.08
CA ALA A 7 -36.34 30.06 1.57
C ALA A 7 -35.96 30.58 0.18
N ASP A 8 -34.78 31.18 0.05
CA ASP A 8 -34.27 31.64 -1.24
C ASP A 8 -33.27 30.66 -1.85
N LYS A 9 -33.55 30.37 -3.12
CA LYS A 9 -32.87 29.43 -4.01
C LYS A 9 -31.51 29.97 -4.43
N ALA A 10 -30.47 29.68 -3.65
CA ALA A 10 -29.11 29.54 -4.20
C ALA A 10 -28.94 28.12 -4.81
N TYR A 11 -29.79 27.86 -5.81
CA TYR A 11 -29.65 26.80 -6.78
C TYR A 11 -28.50 27.18 -7.72
N GLN A 12 -27.28 26.80 -7.34
CA GLN A 12 -26.02 26.74 -8.11
C GLN A 12 -24.94 26.54 -7.05
N THR A 13 -24.51 25.32 -6.72
CA THR A 13 -23.68 24.48 -7.59
C THR A 13 -23.83 23.00 -7.21
N ASN A 14 -24.58 22.24 -8.01
CA ASN A 14 -24.45 20.79 -8.04
C ASN A 14 -23.43 20.43 -9.12
N GLN A 15 -22.14 20.22 -8.78
CA GLN A 15 -21.30 19.24 -9.48
C GLN A 15 -19.90 19.08 -8.84
N HIS A 16 -19.55 17.82 -8.54
CA HIS A 16 -18.23 17.20 -8.78
C HIS A 16 -17.03 17.83 -8.05
N LEU A 17 -16.47 17.28 -6.99
CA LEU A 17 -16.02 15.90 -6.81
C LEU A 17 -15.85 15.64 -5.31
N ARG A 18 -16.26 14.45 -4.86
CA ARG A 18 -15.57 13.78 -3.76
C ARG A 18 -14.08 13.88 -4.09
N GLU A 19 -13.30 14.60 -3.29
CA GLU A 19 -11.85 14.40 -3.26
C GLU A 19 -11.61 13.00 -2.70
N ARG A 20 -11.77 12.07 -3.63
CA ARG A 20 -11.52 10.65 -3.53
C ARG A 20 -10.03 10.50 -3.23
N SER A 21 -9.78 9.68 -2.22
CA SER A 21 -8.56 8.90 -2.08
C SER A 21 -7.36 9.69 -1.54
N VAL A 22 -7.34 9.92 -0.23
CA VAL A 22 -6.10 9.56 0.47
C VAL A 22 -5.97 8.07 0.25
N ASN A 23 -5.18 7.66 -0.76
CA ASN A 23 -4.69 6.29 -0.82
C ASN A 23 -3.97 6.09 0.50
N LYS A 24 -4.69 5.50 1.45
CA LYS A 24 -4.16 5.09 2.74
C LYS A 24 -3.36 3.82 2.47
N ASP A 25 -2.31 4.00 1.70
CA ASP A 25 -1.28 3.02 1.45
C ASP A 25 -0.63 2.80 2.81
N GLU A 26 -1.21 1.89 3.58
CA GLU A 26 -0.71 1.56 4.89
C GLU A 26 0.58 0.79 4.68
N TYR A 27 1.68 1.41 5.11
CA TYR A 27 2.98 0.77 5.10
C TYR A 27 3.15 -0.10 6.35
N CYS A 28 3.90 -1.18 6.20
CA CYS A 28 4.38 -2.01 7.29
C CYS A 28 5.88 -2.25 7.13
N ILE A 29 6.52 -2.67 8.22
CA ILE A 29 7.92 -3.09 8.22
C ILE A 29 7.93 -4.60 8.20
N CYS A 30 8.73 -5.18 7.32
CA CYS A 30 8.87 -6.62 7.21
C CYS A 30 9.61 -7.16 8.44
N ASP A 31 9.01 -8.10 9.17
CA ASP A 31 9.63 -8.71 10.36
C ASP A 31 10.91 -9.50 10.01
N GLU A 32 11.03 -9.99 8.77
CA GLU A 32 12.15 -10.81 8.32
C GLU A 32 13.34 -9.97 7.82
N CYS A 33 13.09 -9.00 6.95
CA CYS A 33 14.15 -8.23 6.28
C CYS A 33 14.22 -6.76 6.69
N GLY A 34 13.31 -6.27 7.52
CA GLY A 34 13.26 -4.87 7.97
C GLY A 34 12.84 -3.86 6.90
N SER A 35 12.54 -4.31 5.69
CA SER A 35 12.15 -3.41 4.59
C SER A 35 10.75 -2.84 4.79
N LYS A 36 10.55 -1.58 4.40
CA LYS A 36 9.22 -0.95 4.38
C LYS A 36 8.45 -1.36 3.13
N PHE A 37 7.26 -1.93 3.30
CA PHE A 37 6.42 -2.41 2.21
C PHE A 37 4.96 -1.96 2.35
N LEU A 38 4.19 -2.04 1.27
CA LEU A 38 2.75 -1.76 1.25
C LEU A 38 1.96 -2.96 1.78
N LYS A 39 1.13 -2.79 2.81
CA LYS A 39 0.29 -3.87 3.36
C LYS A 39 -0.63 -4.48 2.30
N SER A 40 -1.16 -3.67 1.39
CA SER A 40 -2.02 -4.12 0.29
C SER A 40 -1.31 -5.03 -0.71
N SER A 41 0.03 -4.95 -0.79
CA SER A 41 0.83 -5.72 -1.75
C SER A 41 1.18 -7.13 -1.27
N SER A 42 1.05 -7.41 0.04
CA SER A 42 1.38 -8.71 0.62
C SER A 42 0.14 -9.46 1.07
N LYS A 43 0.16 -10.79 0.96
CA LYS A 43 -0.85 -11.66 1.56
C LYS A 43 -0.65 -11.83 3.07
N MET A 44 0.52 -11.47 3.58
CA MET A 44 0.85 -11.53 4.99
C MET A 44 0.91 -10.12 5.59
N MET A 45 0.39 -9.98 6.80
CA MET A 45 0.30 -8.67 7.47
C MET A 45 1.66 -8.06 7.82
N THR A 46 2.67 -8.88 8.07
CA THR A 46 3.98 -8.43 8.58
C THR A 46 5.17 -8.82 7.72
N LEU A 47 4.95 -9.49 6.58
CA LEU A 47 6.03 -9.86 5.65
C LEU A 47 5.85 -9.16 4.31
N CYS A 48 6.96 -8.66 3.74
CA CYS A 48 6.93 -8.14 2.38
C CYS A 48 6.65 -9.28 1.37
N PRO A 49 6.19 -8.95 0.15
CA PRO A 49 5.85 -9.96 -0.86
C PRO A 49 7.02 -10.91 -1.18
N GLU A 50 8.25 -10.41 -1.11
CA GLU A 50 9.45 -11.20 -1.37
C GLU A 50 9.71 -12.25 -0.27
N CYS A 51 9.69 -11.83 1.00
CA CYS A 51 9.88 -12.77 2.11
C CYS A 51 8.73 -13.76 2.22
N ALA A 52 7.49 -13.32 1.99
CA ALA A 52 6.32 -14.21 1.96
C ALA A 52 6.41 -15.24 0.82
N HIS A 53 6.93 -14.86 -0.34
CA HIS A 53 7.16 -15.78 -1.45
C HIS A 53 8.22 -16.83 -1.10
N VAL A 54 9.38 -16.43 -0.59
CA VAL A 54 10.49 -17.35 -0.31
C VAL A 54 10.19 -18.29 0.86
N LEU A 55 9.53 -17.79 1.91
CA LEU A 55 9.30 -18.57 3.14
C LEU A 55 8.08 -19.49 3.04
N TYR A 56 7.05 -19.07 2.28
CA TYR A 56 5.75 -19.75 2.28
C TYR A 56 5.18 -20.02 0.88
N GLY A 57 5.88 -19.64 -0.19
CA GLY A 57 5.44 -19.88 -1.58
C GLY A 57 4.30 -18.99 -2.06
N TYR A 58 4.00 -17.87 -1.39
CA TYR A 58 2.98 -16.92 -1.86
C TYR A 58 3.36 -16.28 -3.21
N PRO A 59 2.39 -15.78 -4.00
CA PRO A 59 2.71 -15.05 -5.23
C PRO A 59 3.62 -13.86 -4.96
N ASN A 60 4.74 -13.78 -5.70
CA ASN A 60 5.66 -12.67 -5.57
C ASN A 60 5.17 -11.43 -6.33
N CYS A 61 5.69 -10.27 -5.93
CA CYS A 61 5.53 -9.03 -6.68
C CYS A 61 6.45 -9.03 -7.91
N ALA A 62 5.92 -8.62 -9.07
CA ALA A 62 6.75 -8.28 -10.23
C ALA A 62 7.49 -6.96 -9.96
N HIS A 63 8.62 -7.04 -9.26
CA HIS A 63 9.31 -5.86 -8.75
C HIS A 63 9.77 -4.94 -9.89
N ALA A 64 9.21 -3.73 -9.92
CA ALA A 64 9.65 -2.65 -10.80
C ALA A 64 10.20 -1.51 -9.95
N PHE A 65 11.50 -1.29 -10.03
CA PHE A 65 12.19 -0.33 -9.17
C PHE A 65 12.24 1.08 -9.79
N LYS A 66 11.89 2.08 -8.98
CA LYS A 66 12.09 3.51 -9.28
C LYS A 66 12.62 4.18 -8.01
N ASN A 67 13.73 4.92 -8.13
CA ASN A 67 14.39 5.59 -6.99
C ASN A 67 14.75 4.64 -5.82
N GLY A 68 15.16 3.41 -6.13
CA GLY A 68 15.59 2.43 -5.12
C GLY A 68 14.43 1.75 -4.36
N ARG A 69 13.18 1.94 -4.77
CA ARG A 69 12.02 1.22 -4.19
C ARG A 69 11.12 0.67 -5.28
N CYS A 70 10.47 -0.45 -5.00
CA CYS A 70 9.48 -1.03 -5.89
C CYS A 70 8.24 -0.13 -5.96
N ILE A 71 7.78 0.22 -7.17
CA ILE A 71 6.58 1.06 -7.34
C ILE A 71 5.27 0.36 -6.92
N TYR A 72 5.27 -0.98 -6.86
CA TYR A 72 4.08 -1.78 -6.55
C TYR A 72 3.97 -2.20 -5.09
N CYS A 73 5.09 -2.51 -4.43
CA CYS A 73 5.10 -3.00 -3.06
C CYS A 73 5.95 -2.15 -2.11
N HIS A 74 6.62 -1.11 -2.62
CA HIS A 74 7.50 -0.20 -1.87
C HIS A 74 8.75 -0.84 -1.23
N TRP A 75 8.92 -2.16 -1.40
CA TRP A 75 10.11 -2.90 -1.00
C TRP A 75 11.36 -2.30 -1.63
N ASP A 76 12.42 -2.15 -0.83
CA ASP A 76 13.70 -1.53 -1.22
C ASP A 76 14.77 -2.54 -1.67
N GLY A 77 14.40 -3.83 -1.80
CA GLY A 77 15.36 -4.87 -2.17
C GLY A 77 16.07 -5.52 -0.98
N SER A 78 15.82 -5.07 0.25
CA SER A 78 16.46 -5.66 1.43
C SER A 78 15.99 -7.11 1.65
N GLN A 79 16.95 -7.99 1.94
CA GLN A 79 16.73 -9.41 2.23
C GLN A 79 17.57 -9.80 3.44
N SER A 80 17.01 -10.66 4.30
CA SER A 80 17.76 -11.26 5.41
C SER A 80 18.74 -12.31 4.91
N GLU A 81 19.79 -12.58 5.70
CA GLU A 81 20.76 -13.65 5.38
C GLU A 81 20.10 -15.02 5.26
N TYR A 82 19.04 -15.26 6.04
CA TYR A 82 18.26 -16.49 5.97
C TYR A 82 17.57 -16.65 4.60
N VAL A 83 16.83 -15.62 4.16
CA VAL A 83 16.15 -15.61 2.85
C VAL A 83 17.15 -15.73 1.70
N LYS A 84 18.30 -15.02 1.78
CA LYS A 84 19.36 -15.14 0.77
C LYS A 84 19.92 -16.56 0.67
N ARG A 85 20.04 -17.28 1.79
CA ARG A 85 20.53 -18.66 1.81
C ARG A 85 19.53 -19.64 1.20
N LEU A 86 18.24 -19.47 1.48
CA LEU A 86 17.19 -20.31 0.90
C LEU A 86 17.19 -20.22 -0.64
N LYS A 87 17.27 -19.00 -1.18
CA LYS A 87 17.31 -18.76 -2.64
C LYS A 87 18.51 -19.37 -3.38
N ARG A 88 19.61 -19.69 -2.67
CA ARG A 88 20.78 -20.35 -3.27
C ARG A 88 20.66 -21.87 -3.31
N THR A 89 19.67 -22.42 -2.60
CA THR A 89 19.49 -23.86 -2.45
C THR A 89 18.42 -24.39 -3.41
N GLU A 90 17.64 -23.51 -4.05
CA GLU A 90 16.66 -23.87 -5.09
C GLU A 90 17.27 -23.98 -6.48
#